data_AF-A0A1I7U209-F1
#
_entry.id   AF-A0A1I7U209-F1
#
_cell.length_a   1.000
_cell.length_b   1.000
_cell.length_c   1.000
_cell.angle_alpha   90.00
_cell.angle_beta   90.00
_cell.angle_gamma   90.00
#
_symmetry.space_group_name_H-M   'P 1'
#
loop_
_entity.id
_entity.type
_entity.pdbx_description
1 polymer ?
#
loop_
_entity_poly.entity_id
_entity_poly.type
_entity_poly.pdbx_seq_one_letter_code
_entity_poly.pdbx_strand_id
1 'polypeptide(L)'
;MDPTRPKPLYQLNPLTHPLPPILFETSLDEYRKVDHDGHKNKWIREVILRLIYNRPELWLAKNVKVKAIQWEEVGLELFRRTEQALSISKIREFWRASKTSLRQRLQKLVEIEGKNPSETEIGLLKWPLYPHIKFYRTVLRDLEDEWRKKALGLSYNEEIIRDEAAYDDEIECIGFFEGDGRIKTPMGMVKPEEHMEQEN
;
A
#
# COMPACT_ATOMS: atom_id res chain seq x y z
N MET A 1 10.45 4.05 -21.15
CA MET A 1 9.16 3.77 -20.48
C MET A 1 8.53 2.57 -21.16
N ASP A 2 8.08 1.60 -20.39
CA ASP A 2 7.49 0.34 -20.89
C ASP A 2 6.15 0.61 -21.63
N PRO A 3 6.00 0.20 -22.91
CA PRO A 3 4.81 0.45 -23.73
C PRO A 3 3.56 -0.33 -23.31
N THR A 4 3.67 -1.29 -22.38
CA THR A 4 2.53 -2.06 -21.87
C THR A 4 1.77 -1.37 -20.72
N ARG A 5 2.25 -0.20 -20.26
CA ARG A 5 1.61 0.54 -19.17
C ARG A 5 0.23 1.07 -19.59
N PRO A 6 -0.85 0.75 -18.85
CA PRO A 6 -2.13 1.43 -19.04
C PRO A 6 -1.94 2.93 -18.81
N LYS A 7 -2.22 3.76 -19.83
CA LYS A 7 -2.17 5.22 -19.69
C LYS A 7 -3.24 5.66 -18.67
N PRO A 8 -2.86 6.39 -17.60
CA PRO A 8 -3.85 6.92 -16.67
C PRO A 8 -4.72 8.00 -17.34
N LEU A 9 -5.95 8.17 -16.85
CA LEU A 9 -6.89 9.21 -17.29
C LEU A 9 -6.45 10.65 -16.90
N TYR A 10 -5.27 10.79 -16.30
CA TYR A 10 -4.72 12.02 -15.76
C TYR A 10 -3.20 12.05 -16.03
N GLN A 11 -2.62 13.25 -16.02
CA GLN A 11 -1.18 13.39 -16.23
C GLN A 11 -0.42 12.92 -14.98
N LEU A 12 0.38 11.86 -15.13
CA LEU A 12 1.43 11.52 -14.18
C LEU A 12 2.57 12.54 -14.30
N ASN A 13 2.37 13.76 -13.78
CA ASN A 13 3.50 14.65 -13.59
C ASN A 13 4.53 13.94 -12.69
N PRO A 14 5.83 13.99 -13.02
CA PRO A 14 6.88 13.40 -12.18
C PRO A 14 6.69 13.83 -10.72
N LEU A 15 7.02 12.96 -9.77
CA LEU A 15 7.08 13.34 -8.37
C LEU A 15 8.03 14.54 -8.24
N THR A 16 7.51 15.69 -7.82
CA THR A 16 8.12 17.01 -8.03
C THR A 16 9.31 17.31 -7.13
N HIS A 17 9.64 16.44 -6.17
CA HIS A 17 10.84 16.62 -5.35
C HIS A 17 11.67 15.34 -5.28
N PRO A 18 13.01 15.46 -5.31
CA PRO A 18 13.91 14.31 -5.17
C PRO A 18 13.73 13.65 -3.79
N LEU A 19 14.11 12.38 -3.68
CA LEU A 19 14.27 11.74 -2.37
C LEU A 19 15.37 12.48 -1.58
N PRO A 20 15.25 12.60 -0.24
CA PRO A 20 16.34 13.09 0.58
C PRO A 20 17.61 12.26 0.34
N PRO A 21 18.81 12.86 0.38
CA PRO A 21 20.05 12.12 0.21
C PRO A 21 20.19 11.02 1.27
N ILE A 22 21.00 10.01 0.97
CA ILE A 22 21.42 9.03 1.97
C ILE A 22 22.35 9.76 2.95
N LEU A 23 22.01 9.72 4.23
CA LEU A 23 22.76 10.36 5.31
C LEU A 23 23.88 9.46 5.84
N PHE A 24 23.61 8.14 5.86
CA PHE A 24 24.57 7.12 6.31
C PHE A 24 24.28 5.78 5.66
N GLU A 25 25.29 4.93 5.59
CA GLU A 25 25.16 3.54 5.17
C GLU A 25 24.91 2.65 6.40
N THR A 26 24.08 1.63 6.24
CA THR A 26 23.87 0.60 7.27
C THR A 26 23.37 -0.68 6.61
N SER A 27 23.70 -1.84 7.16
CA SER A 27 23.21 -3.12 6.64
C SER A 27 21.79 -3.44 7.12
N LEU A 28 21.14 -4.43 6.49
CA LEU A 28 19.82 -4.90 6.93
C LEU A 28 19.87 -5.49 8.35
N ASP A 29 20.95 -6.19 8.68
CA ASP A 29 21.14 -6.81 10.00
C ASP A 29 21.40 -5.80 11.11
N GLU A 30 22.02 -4.66 10.77
CA GLU A 30 22.15 -3.52 11.69
C GLU A 30 20.80 -2.84 11.89
N TYR A 31 20.06 -2.57 10.81
CA TYR A 31 18.74 -1.95 10.87
C TYR A 31 17.77 -2.76 11.74
N ARG A 32 17.78 -4.09 11.64
CA ARG A 32 16.96 -4.98 12.49
C ARG A 32 17.22 -4.82 13.99
N LYS A 33 18.39 -4.32 14.40
CA LYS A 33 18.79 -4.11 15.79
C LYS A 33 18.44 -2.70 16.31
N VAL A 34 18.03 -1.78 15.44
CA VAL A 34 17.67 -0.40 15.81
C VAL A 34 16.32 -0.39 16.52
N ASP A 35 16.11 0.57 17.42
CA ASP A 35 14.78 0.80 17.98
C ASP A 35 13.87 1.49 16.96
N HIS A 36 12.64 0.99 16.82
CA HIS A 36 11.71 1.37 15.76
C HIS A 36 10.62 2.33 16.28
N ASP A 37 11.03 3.33 17.06
CA ASP A 37 10.20 4.31 17.75
C ASP A 37 9.96 5.60 16.93
N GLY A 38 10.49 5.68 15.71
CA GLY A 38 10.47 6.88 14.87
C GLY A 38 9.08 7.52 14.67
N HIS A 39 9.09 8.82 14.38
CA HIS A 39 7.89 9.65 14.32
C HIS A 39 7.23 9.69 12.94
N LYS A 40 5.90 9.56 12.89
CA LYS A 40 5.08 9.66 11.65
C LYS A 40 4.74 11.11 11.29
N ASN A 41 5.75 12.00 11.17
CA ASN A 41 5.52 13.37 10.74
C ASN A 41 5.18 13.44 9.22
N LYS A 42 4.73 14.60 8.74
CA LYS A 42 4.27 14.78 7.35
C LYS A 42 5.38 14.42 6.33
N TRP A 43 6.59 14.89 6.56
CA TRP A 43 7.75 14.62 5.70
C TRP A 43 8.03 13.12 5.58
N ILE A 44 8.04 12.38 6.70
CA ILE A 44 8.32 10.95 6.71
C ILE A 44 7.29 10.17 5.89
N ARG A 45 6.01 10.56 5.98
CA ARG A 45 4.92 9.98 5.15
C ARG A 45 5.16 10.20 3.66
N GLU A 46 5.60 11.40 3.28
CA GLU A 46 5.93 11.73 1.90
C GLU A 46 7.12 10.90 1.37
N VAL A 47 8.16 10.69 2.20
CA VAL A 47 9.31 9.85 1.85
C VAL A 47 8.88 8.39 1.68
N ILE A 48 8.06 7.83 2.59
CA ILE A 48 7.56 6.46 2.48
C ILE A 48 6.84 6.24 1.15
N LEU A 49 5.93 7.12 0.76
CA LEU A 49 5.19 6.98 -0.50
C LEU A 49 6.11 7.02 -1.73
N ARG A 50 7.20 7.80 -1.68
CA ARG A 50 8.19 7.84 -2.76
C ARG A 50 9.06 6.60 -2.82
N LEU A 51 9.45 6.05 -1.68
CA LEU A 51 10.18 4.79 -1.61
C LEU A 51 9.33 3.64 -2.18
N ILE A 52 8.03 3.63 -1.87
CA ILE A 52 7.08 2.67 -2.45
C ILE A 52 6.95 2.89 -3.96
N TYR A 53 6.77 4.13 -4.43
CA TYR A 53 6.68 4.43 -5.86
C TYR A 53 7.85 3.85 -6.67
N ASN A 54 9.08 3.97 -6.14
CA ASN A 54 10.29 3.48 -6.79
C ASN A 54 10.41 1.95 -6.82
N ARG A 55 9.46 1.23 -6.21
CA ARG A 55 9.42 -0.23 -6.09
C ARG A 55 8.08 -0.77 -6.59
N PRO A 56 7.88 -0.83 -7.93
CA PRO A 56 6.62 -1.27 -8.54
C PRO A 56 6.14 -2.64 -8.05
N GLU A 57 7.05 -3.53 -7.68
CA GLU A 57 6.77 -4.83 -7.08
C GLU A 57 5.96 -4.76 -5.78
N LEU A 58 5.88 -3.60 -5.13
CA LEU A 58 5.07 -3.37 -3.93
C LEU A 58 3.61 -2.96 -4.23
N TRP A 59 3.32 -2.47 -5.44
CA TRP A 59 2.06 -1.76 -5.68
C TRP A 59 1.46 -1.87 -7.08
N LEU A 60 2.17 -2.38 -8.09
CA LEU A 60 1.75 -2.27 -9.51
C LEU A 60 0.58 -3.20 -9.89
N ALA A 61 0.21 -4.16 -9.04
CA ALA A 61 -0.91 -5.06 -9.28
C ALA A 61 -1.96 -4.98 -8.16
N LYS A 62 -3.15 -5.53 -8.43
CA LYS A 62 -4.14 -5.84 -7.39
C LYS A 62 -3.66 -7.08 -6.62
N ASN A 63 -4.01 -7.21 -5.34
CA ASN A 63 -3.63 -8.35 -4.49
C ASN A 63 -2.13 -8.69 -4.52
N VAL A 64 -1.27 -7.68 -4.45
CA VAL A 64 0.18 -7.93 -4.46
C VAL A 64 0.56 -8.76 -3.24
N LYS A 65 1.21 -9.89 -3.49
CA LYS A 65 1.91 -10.68 -2.47
C LYS A 65 3.33 -10.17 -2.36
N VAL A 66 3.62 -9.50 -1.26
CA VAL A 66 4.94 -8.89 -1.02
C VAL A 66 5.69 -9.69 0.02
N LYS A 67 6.94 -10.04 -0.27
CA LYS A 67 7.84 -10.68 0.69
C LYS A 67 8.22 -9.68 1.78
N ALA A 68 8.29 -10.12 3.03
CA ALA A 68 8.61 -9.21 4.12
C ALA A 68 9.96 -8.48 3.93
N ILE A 69 10.96 -9.13 3.32
CA ILE A 69 12.27 -8.52 3.02
C ILE A 69 12.15 -7.26 2.15
N GLN A 70 11.20 -7.22 1.21
CA GLN A 70 11.01 -6.04 0.36
C GLN A 70 10.46 -4.85 1.17
N TRP A 71 9.65 -5.14 2.20
CA TRP A 71 9.23 -4.12 3.16
C TRP A 71 10.37 -3.70 4.09
N GLU A 72 11.21 -4.64 4.54
CA GLU A 72 12.39 -4.32 5.35
C GLU A 72 13.35 -3.40 4.58
N GLU A 73 13.57 -3.64 3.30
CA GLU A 73 14.35 -2.75 2.44
C GLU A 73 13.74 -1.34 2.37
N VAL A 74 12.41 -1.18 2.47
CA VAL A 74 11.77 0.15 2.49
C VAL A 74 12.11 0.84 3.80
N GLY A 75 12.01 0.12 4.91
CA GLY A 75 12.36 0.60 6.24
C GLY A 75 13.83 0.99 6.36
N LEU A 76 14.73 0.15 5.84
CA LEU A 76 16.17 0.41 5.77
C LEU A 76 16.47 1.70 4.98
N GLU A 77 15.88 1.83 3.79
CA GLU A 77 16.12 3.00 2.94
C GLU A 77 15.52 4.28 3.52
N LEU A 78 14.38 4.18 4.21
CA LEU A 78 13.82 5.30 4.98
C LEU A 78 14.79 5.72 6.08
N PHE A 79 15.30 4.76 6.85
CA PHE A 79 16.21 5.01 7.96
C PHE A 79 17.49 5.70 7.48
N ARG A 80 18.14 5.16 6.45
CA ARG A 80 19.35 5.75 5.82
C ARG A 80 19.18 7.19 5.36
N ARG A 81 17.96 7.59 4.98
CA ARG A 81 17.67 8.94 4.43
C ARG A 81 17.12 9.92 5.44
N THR A 82 16.67 9.44 6.60
CA THR A 82 15.90 10.27 7.54
C THR A 82 16.30 10.11 8.99
N GLU A 83 17.18 9.16 9.32
CA GLU A 83 17.52 8.75 10.69
C GLU A 83 16.30 8.26 11.50
N GLN A 84 15.14 8.09 10.86
CA GLN A 84 13.91 7.62 11.50
C GLN A 84 13.68 6.15 11.18
N ALA A 85 13.84 5.29 12.19
CA ALA A 85 13.51 3.88 12.08
C ALA A 85 12.02 3.68 12.41
N LEU A 86 11.25 3.22 11.42
CA LEU A 86 9.86 2.82 11.59
C LEU A 86 9.72 1.31 11.47
N SER A 87 8.92 0.71 12.34
CA SER A 87 8.62 -0.71 12.22
C SER A 87 7.90 -1.01 10.92
N ILE A 88 8.12 -2.21 10.38
CA ILE A 88 7.52 -2.64 9.13
C ILE A 88 5.98 -2.59 9.19
N SER A 89 5.41 -2.95 10.35
CA SER A 89 3.98 -2.80 10.61
C SER A 89 3.52 -1.35 10.47
N LYS A 90 4.24 -0.37 11.04
CA LYS A 90 3.90 1.06 10.94
C LYS A 90 3.94 1.56 9.49
N ILE A 91 4.92 1.12 8.69
CA ILE A 91 5.05 1.49 7.27
C ILE A 91 3.87 0.92 6.48
N ARG A 92 3.53 -0.35 6.70
CA ARG A 92 2.43 -1.04 6.01
C ARG A 92 1.06 -0.49 6.38
N GLU A 93 0.82 -0.22 7.66
CA GLU A 93 -0.39 0.46 8.12
C GLU A 93 -0.56 1.81 7.42
N PHE A 94 0.52 2.58 7.31
CA PHE A 94 0.48 3.86 6.62
C PHE A 94 0.19 3.69 5.13
N TRP A 95 0.80 2.70 4.46
CA TRP A 95 0.52 2.38 3.07
C TRP A 95 -0.96 2.01 2.85
N ARG A 96 -1.48 1.06 3.63
CA ARG A 96 -2.89 0.64 3.60
C ARG A 96 -3.82 1.83 3.82
N ALA A 97 -3.61 2.61 4.87
CA ALA A 97 -4.42 3.80 5.17
C ALA A 97 -4.38 4.84 4.04
N SER A 98 -3.23 4.98 3.37
CA SER A 98 -3.08 5.92 2.25
C SER A 98 -3.85 5.44 1.01
N LYS A 99 -3.81 4.14 0.69
CA LYS A 99 -4.63 3.55 -0.38
C LYS A 99 -6.12 3.69 -0.10
N THR A 100 -6.56 3.35 1.11
CA THR A 100 -7.97 3.50 1.53
C THR A 100 -8.42 4.95 1.42
N SER A 101 -7.59 5.90 1.89
CA SER A 101 -7.88 7.34 1.80
C SER A 101 -7.99 7.81 0.35
N LEU A 102 -7.11 7.33 -0.54
CA LEU A 102 -7.19 7.64 -1.96
C LEU A 102 -8.48 7.09 -2.57
N ARG A 103 -8.82 5.82 -2.30
CA ARG A 103 -10.02 5.13 -2.79
C ARG A 103 -11.29 5.88 -2.38
N GLN A 104 -11.44 6.19 -1.08
CA GLN A 104 -12.59 6.90 -0.54
C GLN A 104 -12.75 8.32 -1.12
N ARG A 105 -11.64 9.06 -1.24
CA ARG A 105 -11.66 10.41 -1.82
C ARG A 105 -12.02 10.37 -3.31
N LEU A 106 -11.47 9.40 -4.04
CA LEU A 106 -11.74 9.22 -5.45
C LEU A 106 -13.21 8.84 -5.67
N GLN A 107 -13.73 7.86 -4.92
CA GLN A 107 -15.13 7.47 -4.95
C GLN A 107 -16.06 8.65 -4.65
N LYS A 108 -15.77 9.41 -3.59
CA LYS A 108 -16.56 10.59 -3.24
C LYS A 108 -16.63 11.60 -4.40
N LEU A 109 -15.49 11.94 -5.00
CA LEU A 109 -15.45 12.92 -6.08
C LEU A 109 -16.15 12.41 -7.35
N VAL A 110 -15.96 11.14 -7.69
CA VAL A 110 -16.43 10.55 -8.95
C VAL A 110 -17.88 10.08 -8.85
N GLU A 111 -18.17 9.19 -7.91
CA GLU A 111 -19.47 8.52 -7.79
C GLU A 111 -20.50 9.42 -7.12
N ILE A 112 -20.14 10.06 -6.00
CA ILE A 112 -21.09 10.82 -5.16
C ILE A 112 -21.28 12.24 -5.68
N GLU A 113 -20.19 12.93 -6.02
CA GLU A 113 -20.22 14.31 -6.51
C GLU A 113 -20.32 14.41 -8.04
N GLY A 114 -20.22 13.28 -8.77
CA GLY A 114 -20.38 13.25 -10.23
C GLY A 114 -19.30 14.02 -11.01
N LYS A 115 -18.13 14.26 -10.42
CA LYS A 115 -17.11 15.12 -11.02
C LYS A 115 -16.48 14.52 -12.26
N ASN A 116 -16.25 15.36 -13.27
CA ASN A 116 -15.50 14.96 -14.45
C ASN A 116 -14.00 14.75 -14.12
N PRO A 117 -13.19 14.15 -15.02
CA PRO A 117 -11.78 13.85 -14.74
C PRO A 117 -10.95 15.05 -14.28
N SER A 118 -11.15 16.22 -14.88
CA SER A 118 -10.43 17.45 -14.54
C SER A 118 -10.81 17.97 -13.15
N GLU A 119 -12.09 18.01 -12.84
CA GLU A 119 -12.59 18.39 -11.51
C GLU A 119 -12.19 17.41 -10.41
N THR A 120 -12.15 16.11 -10.75
CA THR A 120 -11.65 15.04 -9.87
C THR A 120 -10.19 15.32 -9.49
N GLU A 121 -9.34 15.61 -10.48
CA GLU A 121 -7.92 15.92 -10.26
C GLU A 121 -7.74 17.16 -9.35
N ILE A 122 -8.45 18.25 -9.64
CA ILE A 122 -8.42 19.48 -8.83
C ILE A 122 -8.88 19.18 -7.39
N GLY A 123 -9.90 18.34 -7.21
CA GLY A 123 -10.39 17.92 -5.91
C GLY A 123 -9.35 17.13 -5.12
N LEU A 124 -8.64 16.21 -5.77
CA LEU A 124 -7.61 15.39 -5.15
C LEU A 124 -6.34 16.18 -4.83
N LEU A 125 -5.95 17.15 -5.65
CA LEU A 125 -4.80 18.03 -5.40
C LEU A 125 -4.92 18.84 -4.10
N LYS A 126 -6.13 19.04 -3.57
CA LYS A 126 -6.35 19.66 -2.25
C LYS A 126 -5.85 18.78 -1.09
N TRP A 127 -5.61 17.49 -1.31
CA TRP A 127 -5.06 16.58 -0.31
C TRP A 127 -3.53 16.58 -0.38
N PRO A 128 -2.80 17.01 0.68
CA PRO A 128 -1.34 17.20 0.60
C PRO A 128 -0.53 15.95 0.24
N LEU A 129 -1.00 14.74 0.57
CA LEU A 129 -0.31 13.50 0.21
C LEU A 129 -0.64 13.02 -1.21
N TYR A 130 -1.67 13.58 -1.85
CA TYR A 130 -2.12 13.13 -3.16
C TYR A 130 -1.02 13.13 -4.23
N PRO A 131 -0.19 14.20 -4.37
CA PRO A 131 0.89 14.20 -5.35
C PRO A 131 1.85 13.02 -5.19
N HIS A 132 1.96 12.48 -3.98
CA HIS A 132 2.89 11.40 -3.63
C HIS A 132 2.28 10.00 -3.81
N ILE A 133 0.95 9.86 -3.86
CA ILE A 133 0.25 8.56 -4.03
C ILE A 133 -0.53 8.45 -5.36
N LYS A 134 -0.63 9.53 -6.14
CA LYS A 134 -1.37 9.54 -7.42
C LYS A 134 -0.90 8.47 -8.42
N PHE A 135 0.29 7.90 -8.25
CA PHE A 135 0.75 6.76 -9.06
C PHE A 135 -0.17 5.55 -8.89
N TYR A 136 -0.73 5.33 -7.70
CA TYR A 136 -1.57 4.17 -7.39
C TYR A 136 -2.94 4.23 -8.07
N ARG A 137 -3.39 5.41 -8.53
CA ARG A 137 -4.60 5.52 -9.36
C ARG A 137 -4.50 4.74 -10.68
N THR A 138 -3.29 4.36 -11.12
CA THR A 138 -3.11 3.43 -12.26
C THR A 138 -3.70 2.05 -11.98
N VAL A 139 -3.60 1.57 -10.73
CA VAL A 139 -4.19 0.30 -10.27
C VAL A 139 -5.70 0.44 -10.06
N LEU A 140 -6.15 1.63 -9.67
CA LEU A 140 -7.57 1.95 -9.45
C LEU A 140 -8.32 2.29 -10.74
N ARG A 141 -7.70 2.19 -11.92
CA ARG A 141 -8.30 2.67 -13.17
C ARG A 141 -9.64 2.01 -13.47
N ASP A 142 -9.70 0.68 -13.45
CA ASP A 142 -10.94 -0.04 -13.75
C ASP A 142 -12.04 0.34 -12.76
N LEU A 143 -11.69 0.48 -11.48
CA LEU A 143 -12.61 0.89 -10.43
C LEU A 143 -13.14 2.31 -10.66
N GLU A 144 -12.25 3.24 -11.05
CA GLU A 144 -12.63 4.61 -11.40
C GLU A 144 -13.59 4.64 -12.60
N ASP A 145 -13.33 3.82 -13.63
CA ASP A 145 -14.19 3.70 -14.79
C ASP A 145 -15.58 3.17 -14.43
N GLU A 146 -15.66 2.16 -13.55
CA GLU A 146 -16.95 1.63 -13.07
C GLU A 146 -17.72 2.65 -12.21
N TRP A 147 -17.05 3.40 -11.34
CA TRP A 147 -17.68 4.51 -10.61
C TRP A 147 -18.21 5.60 -11.53
N ARG A 148 -17.49 5.92 -12.62
CA ARG A 148 -17.95 6.90 -13.62
C ARG A 148 -19.19 6.40 -14.35
N LYS A 149 -19.22 5.13 -14.79
CA LYS A 149 -20.40 4.53 -15.42
C LYS A 149 -21.60 4.59 -14.48
N LYS A 150 -21.40 4.22 -13.20
CA LYS A 150 -22.44 4.28 -12.18
C LYS A 150 -22.99 5.70 -11.97
N ALA A 151 -22.13 6.72 -11.88
CA ALA A 151 -22.55 8.11 -11.73
C ALA A 151 -23.37 8.63 -12.92
N LEU A 152 -23.09 8.13 -14.13
CA LEU A 152 -23.81 8.48 -15.36
C LEU A 152 -25.08 7.63 -15.59
N GLY A 153 -25.40 6.68 -14.70
CA GLY A 153 -26.52 5.76 -14.87
C GLY A 153 -26.33 4.75 -16.02
N LEU A 154 -25.08 4.52 -16.44
CA LEU A 154 -24.72 3.54 -17.46
C LEU A 154 -24.58 2.14 -16.85
N SER A 155 -24.59 1.09 -17.68
CA SER A 155 -24.26 -0.27 -17.23
C SER A 155 -22.83 -0.31 -16.67
N TYR A 156 -22.69 -0.84 -15.44
CA TYR A 156 -21.43 -0.96 -14.72
C TYR A 156 -21.30 -2.36 -14.10
N ASN A 157 -20.07 -2.75 -13.76
CA ASN A 157 -19.76 -4.00 -13.09
C ASN A 157 -19.78 -3.80 -11.56
N GLU A 158 -20.81 -4.33 -10.91
CA GLU A 158 -20.98 -4.22 -9.46
C GLU A 158 -19.97 -5.07 -8.66
N GLU A 159 -19.46 -6.17 -9.22
CA GLU A 159 -18.45 -7.01 -8.57
C GLU A 159 -17.14 -6.24 -8.38
N ILE A 160 -16.70 -5.50 -9.41
CA ILE A 160 -15.49 -4.66 -9.35
C ILE A 160 -15.61 -3.58 -8.28
N ILE A 161 -16.81 -2.98 -8.12
CA ILE A 161 -17.06 -1.93 -7.13
C ILE A 161 -17.05 -2.50 -5.70
N ARG A 162 -17.58 -3.72 -5.51
CA ARG A 162 -17.70 -4.36 -4.20
C ARG A 162 -16.44 -5.08 -3.75
N ASP A 163 -15.52 -5.40 -4.65
CA ASP A 163 -14.26 -6.07 -4.35
C ASP A 163 -13.23 -5.12 -3.69
N GLU A 164 -13.51 -4.73 -2.44
CA GLU A 164 -12.58 -3.92 -1.66
C GLU A 164 -11.29 -4.67 -1.31
N ALA A 165 -11.38 -6.00 -1.19
CA ALA A 165 -10.28 -6.89 -0.82
C ALA A 165 -9.19 -6.94 -1.90
N ALA A 166 -9.56 -6.81 -3.18
CA ALA A 166 -8.61 -6.74 -4.30
C ALA A 166 -7.51 -5.69 -4.16
N TYR A 167 -7.71 -4.69 -3.31
CA TYR A 167 -6.81 -3.55 -3.15
C TYR A 167 -6.05 -3.59 -1.82
N ASP A 168 -6.17 -4.65 -1.02
CA ASP A 168 -5.34 -4.90 0.15
C ASP A 168 -4.08 -5.70 -0.22
N ASP A 169 -2.96 -5.41 0.45
CA ASP A 169 -1.72 -6.17 0.25
C ASP A 169 -1.63 -7.30 1.27
N GLU A 170 -1.35 -8.51 0.79
CA GLU A 170 -1.01 -9.68 1.59
C GLU A 170 0.51 -9.74 1.77
N ILE A 171 0.98 -10.04 2.98
CA ILE A 171 2.38 -10.46 3.14
C ILE A 171 2.45 -11.92 2.77
N GLU A 172 3.36 -12.25 1.87
CA GLU A 172 3.84 -13.62 1.74
C GLU A 172 4.80 -13.87 2.90
N CYS A 173 4.25 -14.44 3.99
CA CYS A 173 5.06 -14.91 5.10
C CYS A 173 5.73 -16.20 4.66
N ILE A 174 6.84 -16.09 3.93
CA ILE A 174 7.82 -17.18 3.90
C ILE A 174 8.34 -17.24 5.34
N GLY A 175 8.00 -18.31 6.06
CA GLY A 175 8.20 -18.42 7.50
C GLY A 175 9.55 -17.85 7.96
N PHE A 176 9.50 -16.75 8.70
CA PHE A 176 10.66 -16.33 9.47
C PHE A 176 10.78 -17.33 10.60
N PHE A 177 11.77 -18.21 10.50
CA PHE A 177 12.25 -18.95 11.64
C PHE A 177 12.88 -17.93 12.58
N GLU A 178 12.11 -17.44 13.57
CA GLU A 178 12.73 -16.98 14.81
C GLU A 178 13.54 -18.18 15.33
N GLY A 179 14.81 -17.93 15.65
CA GLY A 179 15.79 -18.94 16.09
C GLY A 179 15.49 -19.57 17.45
N ASP A 180 14.22 -19.78 17.76
CA ASP A 180 13.73 -20.39 18.99
C ASP A 180 12.53 -21.32 18.70
N GLY A 181 12.59 -22.11 17.62
CA GLY A 181 11.88 -23.38 17.42
C GLY A 181 10.35 -23.44 17.62
N ARG A 182 9.66 -22.33 17.82
CA ARG A 182 8.24 -22.28 18.18
C ARG A 182 7.43 -21.62 17.08
N ILE A 183 6.72 -22.46 16.34
CA ILE A 183 5.67 -22.03 15.42
C ILE A 183 4.55 -21.41 16.26
N LYS A 184 4.38 -20.08 16.21
CA LYS A 184 3.13 -19.45 16.63
C LYS A 184 2.10 -19.70 15.54
N THR A 185 1.18 -20.64 15.79
CA THR A 185 -0.07 -20.73 15.04
C THR A 185 -0.80 -19.38 15.12
N PRO A 186 -1.39 -18.88 14.01
CA PRO A 186 -2.23 -17.69 14.04
C PRO A 186 -3.38 -17.90 15.03
N MET A 187 -3.57 -16.92 15.91
CA MET A 187 -4.72 -16.87 16.82
C MET A 187 -6.00 -16.83 15.97
N GLY A 188 -6.78 -17.91 15.98
CA GLY A 188 -8.03 -17.97 15.22
C GLY A 188 -8.57 -19.35 14.86
N MET A 189 -7.91 -20.46 15.23
CA MET A 189 -8.49 -21.80 15.07
C MET A 189 -8.64 -22.48 16.43
N VAL A 190 -9.88 -22.55 16.89
CA VAL A 190 -10.32 -23.47 17.93
C VAL A 190 -10.01 -24.88 17.43
N LYS A 191 -9.17 -25.62 18.15
CA LYS A 191 -8.94 -27.04 17.87
C LYS A 191 -10.28 -27.78 18.06
N PRO A 192 -10.72 -28.63 17.13
CA PRO A 192 -11.75 -29.60 17.45
C PRO A 192 -11.19 -30.57 18.51
N GLU A 193 -11.94 -30.78 19.58
CA GLU A 193 -11.70 -31.84 20.54
C GLU A 193 -11.79 -33.19 19.82
N GLU A 194 -10.67 -33.93 19.76
CA GLU A 194 -10.70 -35.33 19.39
C GLU A 194 -11.30 -36.12 20.56
N HIS A 195 -12.56 -36.51 20.41
CA HIS A 195 -13.18 -37.52 21.25
C HIS A 195 -12.48 -38.86 20.99
N MET A 196 -11.87 -39.37 22.06
CA MET A 196 -11.22 -40.67 22.12
C MET A 196 -12.30 -41.75 22.17
N GLU A 197 -12.61 -42.38 21.04
CA GLU A 197 -13.25 -43.70 21.02
C GLU A 197 -12.18 -44.74 21.35
N GLN A 198 -12.28 -45.35 22.54
CA GLN A 198 -11.56 -46.58 22.87
C GLN A 198 -12.56 -47.74 22.73
N GLU A 199 -12.37 -48.56 21.69
CA GLU A 199 -12.85 -49.94 21.64
C GLU A 199 -11.71 -50.87 22.09
N ASN A 200 -11.91 -51.53 23.24
CA ASN A 200 -11.78 -52.99 23.42
C ASN A 200 -12.17 -53.40 24.85
#